data_AF-G0ZS28-F1
#
_entry.id   AF-G0ZS28-F1
#
_cell.length_a   1.000
_cell.length_b   1.000
_cell.length_c   1.000
_cell.angle_alpha   90.00
_cell.angle_beta   90.00
_cell.angle_gamma   90.00
#
_symmetry.space_group_name_H-M   'P 1'
#
loop_
_entity.id
_entity.type
_entity.pdbx_description
1 polymer ?
#
loop_
_entity_poly.entity_id
_entity_poly.type
_entity_poly.pdbx_seq_one_letter_code
_entity_poly.pdbx_strand_id
1 'polypeptide(L)' 'VSGFNRFRNTEAPLDDPKNHQLVVFMDIVNYLKPKYVLMENVVDILKFAGGFLGRYAMGRLVSMNYQARL' A
#
# COMPACT_ATOMS: atom_id res chain seq x y z
N VAL A 1 3.38 10.93 12.51
CA VAL A 1 4.52 10.02 12.28
C VAL A 1 4.76 9.27 13.58
N SER A 2 4.36 8.00 13.66
CA SER A 2 4.65 7.19 14.85
C SER A 2 6.16 7.17 15.14
N GLY A 3 6.56 7.06 16.41
CA GLY A 3 7.97 6.99 16.80
C GLY A 3 8.74 5.81 16.19
N PHE A 4 8.02 4.78 15.74
CA PHE A 4 8.57 3.58 15.10
C PHE A 4 8.98 3.77 13.63
N ASN A 5 8.54 4.87 12.99
CA ASN A 5 8.83 5.17 11.59
C ASN A 5 10.12 5.99 11.38
N ARG A 6 10.82 6.35 12.45
CA ARG A 6 12.00 7.24 12.41
C ARG A 6 13.19 6.66 11.64
N PHE A 7 13.33 5.33 11.58
CA PHE A 7 14.42 4.62 10.89
C PHE A 7 13.96 3.88 9.64
N ARG A 8 12.76 4.16 9.13
CA ARG A 8 12.25 3.49 7.93
C ARG A 8 12.88 4.08 6.67
N ASN A 9 13.00 3.23 5.64
CA ASN A 9 13.48 3.67 4.35
C ASN A 9 12.41 4.53 3.66
N THR A 10 12.62 5.84 3.67
CA THR A 10 11.69 6.80 3.05
C THR A 10 11.99 7.04 1.57
N GLU A 11 13.19 6.72 1.12
CA GLU A 11 13.62 6.86 -0.28
C GLU A 11 13.10 5.72 -1.14
N ALA A 12 13.16 4.48 -0.63
CA ALA A 12 12.56 3.30 -1.24
C ALA A 12 11.58 2.60 -0.28
N PRO A 13 10.34 3.12 -0.15
CA PRO A 13 9.33 2.62 0.80
C PRO A 13 8.97 1.14 0.65
N LEU A 14 9.03 0.58 -0.56
CA LEU A 14 8.66 -0.82 -0.83
C LEU A 14 9.79 -1.80 -0.53
N ASP A 15 11.03 -1.33 -0.52
CA ASP A 15 12.20 -2.16 -0.18
C ASP A 15 12.33 -2.33 1.34
N ASP A 16 11.59 -1.54 2.13
CA ASP A 16 11.45 -1.77 3.55
C ASP A 16 10.70 -3.09 3.80
N PRO A 17 11.33 -4.10 4.44
CA PRO A 17 10.72 -5.40 4.67
C PRO A 17 9.41 -5.31 5.47
N LYS A 18 9.21 -4.24 6.25
CA LYS A 18 7.97 -4.02 7.01
C LYS A 18 6.78 -3.61 6.13
N ASN A 19 7.02 -3.16 4.90
CA ASN A 19 5.97 -2.80 3.95
C ASN A 19 5.70 -3.91 2.91
N HIS A 20 6.46 -5.00 2.93
CA HIS A 20 6.35 -6.09 1.95
C HIS A 20 4.95 -6.73 1.90
N GLN A 21 4.23 -6.79 3.03
CA GLN A 21 2.87 -7.32 3.08
C GLN A 21 1.88 -6.57 2.16
N LEU A 22 2.12 -5.28 1.90
CA LEU A 22 1.30 -4.51 0.95
C LEU A 22 1.45 -5.06 -0.47
N VAL A 23 2.67 -5.44 -0.86
CA VAL A 23 2.96 -6.06 -2.17
C VAL A 23 2.26 -7.42 -2.26
N VAL A 24 2.47 -8.27 -1.24
CA VAL A 24 1.85 -9.61 -1.18
C VAL A 24 0.33 -9.54 -1.24
N PHE A 25 -0.30 -8.60 -0.51
CA PHE A 25 -1.75 -8.41 -0.57
C PHE A 25 -2.22 -8.08 -1.99
N MET A 26 -1.52 -7.15 -2.67
CA MET A 26 -1.87 -6.77 -4.05
C MET A 26 -1.64 -7.91 -5.04
N ASP A 27 -0.65 -8.77 -4.81
CA ASP A 27 -0.42 -9.94 -5.66
C ASP A 27 -1.52 -11.00 -5.47
N ILE A 28 -2.01 -11.20 -4.24
CA ILE A 28 -3.17 -12.05 -3.97
C ILE A 28 -4.42 -11.52 -4.66
N VAL A 29 -4.69 -10.20 -4.57
CA VAL A 29 -5.81 -9.55 -5.27
C VAL A 29 -5.69 -9.75 -6.78
N ASN A 30 -4.50 -9.54 -7.35
CA ASN A 30 -4.27 -9.71 -8.78
C ASN A 30 -4.49 -11.16 -9.25
N TYR A 31 -4.08 -12.13 -8.43
CA TYR A 31 -4.22 -13.54 -8.72
C TYR A 31 -5.69 -14.01 -8.64
N LEU A 32 -6.38 -13.68 -7.54
CA LEU A 32 -7.74 -14.17 -7.30
C LEU A 32 -8.82 -13.36 -8.04
N LYS A 33 -8.53 -12.10 -8.40
CA LYS A 33 -9.46 -11.17 -9.06
C LYS A 33 -10.85 -11.12 -8.40
N PRO A 34 -10.94 -10.85 -7.08
CA PRO A 34 -12.23 -10.79 -6.39
C PRO A 34 -13.10 -9.65 -6.94
N LYS A 35 -14.42 -9.74 -6.80
CA LYS A 35 -15.32 -8.66 -7.25
C LYS A 35 -15.15 -7.36 -6.46
N TYR A 36 -14.79 -7.47 -5.18
CA TYR A 36 -14.60 -6.34 -4.27
C TYR A 36 -13.32 -6.53 -3.46
N VAL A 37 -12.65 -5.42 -3.14
CA VAL A 37 -11.44 -5.38 -2.32
C VAL A 37 -11.66 -4.35 -1.22
N LEU A 38 -11.37 -4.72 0.02
CA LEU A 38 -11.32 -3.81 1.16
C LEU A 38 -9.93 -3.94 1.79
N MET A 39 -9.19 -2.83 1.86
CA MET A 39 -7.88 -2.76 2.49
C MET A 39 -7.95 -1.76 3.64
N GLU A 40 -7.92 -2.26 4.87
CA GLU A 40 -7.84 -1.44 6.08
C GLU A 40 -6.37 -1.22 6.46
N ASN A 41 -6.04 -0.01 6.91
CA ASN A 41 -4.72 0.32 7.41
C ASN A 41 -4.76 1.59 8.29
N VAL A 42 -3.69 1.83 9.05
CA VAL A 42 -3.53 3.06 9.83
C VAL A 42 -3.33 4.28 8.92
N VAL A 43 -3.84 5.44 9.35
CA VAL A 43 -3.76 6.72 8.61
C VAL A 43 -2.33 7.11 8.23
N ASP A 44 -1.33 6.64 8.99
CA ASP A 44 0.09 6.89 8.70
C ASP A 44 0.52 6.34 7.32
N ILE A 45 -0.20 5.41 6.69
CA ILE A 45 0.05 4.97 5.30
C ILE A 45 -0.03 6.12 4.27
N LEU A 46 -0.87 7.12 4.56
CA LEU A 46 -1.04 8.33 3.73
C LEU A 46 -0.05 9.44 4.08
N LYS A 47 0.63 9.34 5.22
CA LYS A 47 1.60 10.34 5.69
C LYS A 47 3.05 9.90 5.42
N PHE A 48 3.32 8.60 5.47
CA PHE A 48 4.66 8.03 5.28
C PHE A 48 5.17 8.25 3.85
N ALA A 49 6.43 8.68 3.72
CA ALA A 49 7.09 8.95 2.43
C ALA A 49 6.23 9.78 1.46
N GLY A 50 5.58 10.84 1.97
CA GLY A 50 4.69 11.69 1.16
C GLY A 50 3.45 10.96 0.63
N GLY A 51 2.96 9.96 1.37
CA GLY A 51 1.80 9.14 1.01
C GLY A 51 2.08 8.10 -0.08
N PHE A 52 3.36 7.73 -0.28
CA PHE A 52 3.76 6.79 -1.32
C PHE A 52 2.99 5.47 -1.26
N LEU A 53 2.87 4.85 -0.09
CA LEU A 53 2.22 3.54 0.07
C LEU A 53 0.73 3.58 -0.30
N GLY A 54 0.02 4.65 0.08
CA GLY A 54 -1.37 4.85 -0.31
C GLY A 54 -1.54 5.04 -1.82
N ARG A 55 -0.68 5.86 -2.44
CA ARG A 55 -0.68 6.05 -3.90
C ARG A 55 -0.33 4.77 -4.64
N TYR A 56 0.62 4.00 -4.12
CA TYR A 56 0.98 2.69 -4.65
C TYR A 56 -0.22 1.73 -4.63
N ALA A 57 -0.90 1.63 -3.49
CA ALA A 57 -2.09 0.78 -3.37
C ALA A 57 -3.19 1.18 -4.38
N MET A 58 -3.50 2.48 -4.45
CA MET A 58 -4.48 3.00 -5.42
C MET A 58 -4.06 2.72 -6.87
N GLY A 59 -2.81 2.98 -7.22
CA GLY A 59 -2.26 2.75 -8.55
C GLY A 59 -2.34 1.28 -8.97
N ARG A 60 -2.05 0.35 -8.05
CA ARG A 60 -2.18 -1.09 -8.30
C ARG A 60 -3.63 -1.47 -8.60
N LEU A 61 -4.59 -1.02 -7.81
CA LEU A 61 -6.02 -1.31 -8.05
C LEU A 61 -6.49 -0.76 -9.41
N VAL A 62 -6.15 0.49 -9.73
CA VAL A 62 -6.50 1.10 -11.02
C VAL A 62 -5.84 0.35 -12.19
N SER A 63 -4.56 -0.05 -12.07
CA SER A 63 -3.87 -0.84 -13.11
C SER A 63 -4.48 -2.23 -13.33
N MET A 64 -5.16 -2.77 -12.31
CA MET A 64 -5.92 -4.03 -12.38
C MET A 64 -7.36 -3.82 -12.87
N ASN A 65 -7.71 -2.61 -13.33
CA ASN A 65 -9.05 -2.20 -13.77
C ASN A 65 -10.12 -2.24 -12.68
N TYR A 66 -9.75 -2.08 -11.41
CA TYR A 66 -10.71 -1.87 -10.33
C TYR A 66 -11.16 -0.41 -10.27
N GLN A 67 -12.44 -0.20 -10.02
CA GLN A 67 -12.92 1.08 -9.50
C GLN A 67 -12.48 1.19 -8.04
N ALA A 68 -11.73 2.23 -7.72
CA ALA A 68 -11.12 2.40 -6.40
C ALA A 68 -11.39 3.81 -5.84
N ARG A 69 -11.49 3.90 -4.52
CA ARG A 69 -11.69 5.15 -3.75
C ARG A 69 -10.98 5.02 -2.40
N LEU A 70 -10.60 6.15 -1.82
CA LEU A 70 -9.91 6.23 -0.53
C LEU A 70 -10.59 7.26 0.38
#